data_AF-A0A930EDD0-F1
#
_entry.id   AF-A0A930EDD0-F1
#
_cell.length_a   1.000
_cell.length_b   1.000
_cell.length_c   1.000
_cell.angle_alpha   90.00
_cell.angle_beta   90.00
_cell.angle_gamma   90.00
#
_symmetry.space_group_name_H-M   'P 1'
#
loop_
_entity.id
_entity.type
_entity.pdbx_description
1 polymer ?
#
loop_
_entity_poly.entity_id
_entity_poly.type
_entity_poly.pdbx_seq_one_letter_code
_entity_poly.pdbx_strand_id
1 'polypeptide(L)' 'MPIKVPNNLPAIETLTNENVFVMTDTRAMTQDMRPLHILLLNLMPTKIDTETQITRMLSNTPLQVELELLQTAT' A
#
# COMPACT_ATOMS: atom_id res chain seq x y z
N MET A 1 -1.14 5.92 -6.52
CA MET A 1 -2.58 5.70 -6.26
C MET A 1 -3.34 6.21 -7.46
N PRO A 2 -4.24 5.42 -8.06
CA PRO A 2 -5.10 5.94 -9.10
C PRO A 2 -6.04 6.99 -8.52
N ILE A 3 -6.27 8.07 -9.27
CA ILE A 3 -7.18 9.13 -8.83
C ILE A 3 -8.61 8.61 -9.02
N LYS A 4 -9.41 8.69 -7.95
CA LYS A 4 -10.84 8.33 -7.98
C LYS A 4 -11.60 9.42 -8.74
N VAL A 5 -12.21 9.07 -9.86
CA VAL A 5 -12.97 10.00 -10.70
C VAL A 5 -14.40 9.50 -10.93
N PRO A 6 -15.38 10.42 -11.03
CA PRO A 6 -16.76 10.06 -11.36
C PRO A 6 -16.82 9.33 -12.70
N ASN A 7 -17.64 8.27 -12.80
CA ASN A 7 -17.75 7.44 -14.01
C ASN A 7 -18.07 8.23 -15.31
N ASN A 8 -18.69 9.41 -15.20
CA ASN A 8 -19.09 10.24 -16.34
C ASN A 8 -18.10 11.38 -16.66
N LEU A 9 -16.88 11.36 -16.10
CA LEU A 9 -15.91 12.42 -16.38
C LEU A 9 -15.33 12.25 -17.80
N PRO A 10 -15.55 13.19 -18.74
CA PRO A 10 -15.03 13.09 -20.11
C PRO A 10 -13.49 13.07 -20.18
N ALA A 11 -12.82 13.51 -19.11
CA ALA A 11 -11.36 13.47 -19.00
C ALA A 11 -10.79 12.06 -18.76
N ILE A 12 -11.62 11.03 -18.53
CA ILE A 12 -11.14 9.65 -18.33
C ILE A 12 -10.34 9.16 -19.53
N GLU A 13 -10.82 9.40 -20.76
CA GLU A 13 -10.11 8.98 -21.98
C GLU A 13 -8.79 9.74 -22.15
N THR A 14 -8.79 11.05 -21.92
CA THR A 14 -7.58 11.89 -22.01
C THR A 14 -6.52 11.46 -21.00
N LEU A 15 -6.90 11.27 -19.74
CA LEU A 15 -5.99 10.88 -18.66
C LEU A 15 -5.45 9.46 -18.85
N THR A 16 -6.27 8.54 -19.35
CA THR A 16 -5.83 7.17 -19.67
C THR A 16 -4.80 7.17 -20.80
N ASN A 17 -4.99 8.01 -21.83
CA ASN A 17 -4.03 8.19 -22.92
C ASN A 17 -2.70 8.83 -22.46
N GLU A 18 -2.72 9.59 -21.37
CA GLU A 18 -1.53 10.20 -20.75
C GLU A 18 -0.80 9.27 -19.76
N ASN A 19 -1.17 7.99 -19.69
CA ASN A 19 -0.69 7.02 -18.69
C ASN A 19 -1.01 7.40 -17.24
N VAL A 20 -1.98 8.29 -17.03
CA VAL A 20 -2.49 8.59 -15.70
C VAL A 20 -3.51 7.51 -15.36
N PHE A 21 -3.19 6.69 -14.36
CA PHE A 21 -4.13 5.67 -13.86
C PHE A 21 -5.33 6.34 -13.19
N VAL A 22 -6.45 6.40 -13.90
CA VAL A 22 -7.76 6.85 -13.37
C VAL A 22 -8.57 5.63 -12.96
N MET A 23 -9.22 5.70 -11.81
CA MET A 23 -10.08 4.63 -11.28
C MET A 23 -11.51 5.15 -11.15
N THR A 24 -12.43 4.40 -11.75
CA THR A 24 -13.87 4.64 -11.64
C THR A 24 -14.37 4.30 -10.23
N ASP A 25 -15.32 5.08 -9.71
CA ASP A 25 -15.87 4.94 -8.35
C ASP A 25 -16.35 3.51 -8.03
N THR A 26 -16.95 2.86 -9.02
CA THR A 26 -17.43 1.48 -8.94
C THR A 26 -16.31 0.46 -8.78
N ARG A 27 -15.15 0.69 -9.42
CA ARG A 27 -13.97 -0.18 -9.35
C ARG A 27 -13.18 0.03 -8.07
N ALA A 28 -13.18 1.25 -7.53
CA ALA A 28 -12.59 1.56 -6.23
C ALA A 28 -13.32 0.85 -5.06
N MET A 29 -14.65 0.74 -5.13
CA MET A 29 -15.47 0.06 -4.10
C MET A 29 -15.39 -1.46 -4.16
N THR A 30 -15.03 -2.03 -5.32
CA THR A 30 -14.92 -3.48 -5.55
C THR A 30 -13.50 -4.01 -5.44
N GLN A 31 -12.50 -3.14 -5.21
CA GLN A 31 -11.17 -3.62 -4.86
C GLN A 31 -11.24 -4.27 -3.48
N ASP A 32 -11.33 -5.59 -3.49
CA ASP A 32 -11.03 -6.46 -2.37
C ASP A 32 -9.50 -6.37 -2.10
N MET A 33 -9.07 -5.23 -1.55
CA MET A 33 -7.67 -4.99 -1.20
C MET A 33 -7.30 -5.91 -0.04
N ARG A 34 -6.90 -7.13 -0.37
CA ARG A 34 -6.39 -8.09 0.61
C ARG A 34 -5.17 -7.49 1.29
N PRO A 35 -5.14 -7.42 2.63
CA PRO A 35 -3.96 -6.95 3.34
C PRO A 35 -2.77 -7.90 3.06
N LEU A 36 -1.60 -7.31 2.91
CA LEU A 36 -0.35 -8.06 2.84
C LEU A 36 0.10 -8.34 4.28
N HIS A 37 0.11 -9.61 4.68
CA HIS A 37 0.68 -10.02 5.96
C HIS A 37 2.20 -10.17 5.80
N ILE A 38 2.96 -9.38 6.55
CA ILE A 38 4.43 -9.34 6.53
C ILE A 38 4.95 -9.68 7.92
N LEU A 39 5.84 -10.66 8.01
CA LEU A 39 6.53 -11.01 9.25
C LEU A 39 7.92 -10.38 9.25
N LEU A 40 8.29 -9.69 10.33
CA LEU A 40 9.61 -9.11 10.53
C LEU A 40 10.32 -9.78 11.71
N LEU A 41 11.31 -10.63 11.40
CA LEU A 41 12.29 -11.11 12.36
C LEU A 41 13.43 -10.10 12.48
N ASN A 42 13.38 -9.26 13.50
CA ASN A 42 14.42 -8.28 13.75
C ASN A 42 15.57 -8.90 14.56
N LEU A 43 16.76 -9.05 13.98
CA LEU A 43 17.98 -9.54 14.65
C LEU A 43 18.96 -8.43 15.05
N MET A 44 18.65 -7.16 14.75
CA MET A 44 19.52 -6.04 15.07
C MET A 44 19.60 -5.81 16.59
N PRO A 45 20.73 -5.27 17.10
CA PRO A 45 20.85 -4.90 18.51
C PRO A 45 19.95 -3.71 18.88
N THR A 46 19.74 -2.76 17.96
CA THR A 46 18.86 -1.60 18.11
C THR A 46 17.47 -1.91 17.53
N LYS A 47 16.61 -2.55 18.33
CA LYS A 47 15.28 -3.01 17.88
C LYS A 47 14.38 -1.89 17.35
N ILE A 48 14.16 -0.87 18.18
CA ILE A 48 13.22 0.23 17.91
C ILE A 48 13.63 1.02 16.67
N ASP A 49 14.91 1.35 16.54
CA ASP A 49 15.41 2.12 15.39
C ASP A 49 15.22 1.34 14.09
N THR A 50 15.52 0.04 14.12
CA THR A 50 15.41 -0.84 12.96
C THR A 50 13.95 -1.03 12.54
N GLU A 51 13.06 -1.29 13.50
CA GLU A 51 11.61 -1.41 13.26
C GLU A 51 11.02 -0.12 12.69
N THR A 52 11.44 1.03 13.22
CA THR A 52 11.01 2.34 12.73
C THR A 52 11.48 2.58 11.29
N GLN A 53 12.72 2.23 10.96
CA GLN A 53 13.28 2.37 9.61
C GLN A 53 12.55 1.46 8.61
N ILE A 54 12.32 0.20 8.95
CA ILE A 54 11.65 -0.77 8.09
C ILE A 54 10.18 -0.39 7.90
N THR A 55 9.47 -0.05 8.97
CA THR A 55 8.06 0.37 8.89
C THR A 55 7.91 1.60 8.02
N ARG A 56 8.82 2.58 8.11
CA ARG A 56 8.80 3.78 7.27
C ARG A 56 8.91 3.46 5.77
N MET A 57 9.72 2.47 5.40
CA MET A 57 9.82 2.03 4.00
C MET A 57 8.54 1.31 3.55
N LEU A 58 7.95 0.48 4.41
CA LEU A 58 6.71 -0.24 4.13
C LEU A 58 5.49 0.70 4.07
N SER A 59 5.52 1.87 4.72
CA SER A 59 4.44 2.85 4.66
C SER A 59 4.35 3.59 3.31
N ASN A 60 5.34 3.46 2.43
CA ASN A 60 5.34 4.17 1.13
C ASN A 60 4.65 3.39 0.00
N THR A 61 3.73 2.49 0.34
CA THR A 61 2.90 1.76 -0.64
C THR A 61 1.42 2.06 -0.43
N PRO A 62 0.63 2.13 -1.51
CA PRO A 62 -0.83 2.18 -1.42
C PRO A 62 -1.49 0.91 -0.90
N LEU A 63 -0.73 -0.18 -0.74
CA LEU A 63 -1.25 -1.46 -0.27
C LEU A 63 -1.37 -1.45 1.25
N GLN A 64 -2.45 -2.04 1.76
CA GLN A 64 -2.60 -2.28 3.20
C GLN A 64 -1.60 -3.38 3.62
N VAL A 65 -0.76 -3.08 4.60
CA VAL A 65 0.25 -4.00 5.14
C VAL A 65 -0.06 -4.27 6.61
N GLU A 66 -0.12 -5.54 6.99
CA GLU A 66 -0.19 -6.01 8.37
C GLU A 66 1.18 -6.56 8.77
N LEU A 67 1.86 -5.85 9.67
CA LEU A 67 3.20 -6.20 10.12
C LEU A 67 3.15 -6.96 11.45
N GLU A 68 3.76 -8.14 11.50
CA GLU A 68 3.94 -8.94 12.72
C GLU A 68 5.42 -9.02 13.07
N LEU A 69 5.78 -8.69 14.31
CA LEU A 69 7.16 -8.72 14.79
C LEU A 69 7.46 -10.07 15.44
N LEU A 70 8.47 -10.79 14.93
CA LEU A 70 8.91 -12.06 15.49
C LEU A 70 10.22 -11.90 16.27
N GLN A 71 10.30 -12.59 17.40
CA GLN A 71 11.49 -12.68 18.24
C GLN A 71 11.89 -14.15 18.40
N THR A 72 13.20 -14.42 18.35
CA THR A 72 13.70 -15.76 18.67
C THR A 72 13.47 -16.08 20.14
N ALA A 73 12.93 -17.27 20.42
CA ALA A 73 12.90 -17.80 21.78
C ALA A 73 14.34 -17.87 22.32
N THR A 74 14.52 -17.44 23.57
CA THR A 74 15.81 -17.46 24.26
C THR A 74 15.91 -18.70 25.13
#